data_AF-A0A6G0MAD4-F1
#
_entry.id   AF-A0A6G0MAD4-F1
#
_cell.length_a   1.000
_cell.length_b   1.000
_cell.length_c   1.000
_cell.angle_alpha   90.00
_cell.angle_beta   90.00
_cell.angle_gamma   90.00
#
_symmetry.space_group_name_H-M   'P 1'
#
loop_
_entity.id
_entity.type
_entity.pdbx_description
1 polymer ?
#
loop_
_entity_poly.entity_id
_entity_poly.type
_entity_poly.pdbx_seq_one_letter_code
_entity_poly.pdbx_strand_id
1 'polypeptide(L)'
;MKVLTLLQATLLAVTAHHVTASPSNPDVGEGYNCLQDTVKGATDKLVGTLSPNAPEPPSSINLDSKRGGYFAPFGTDGPAEERFVRNNSLKKIVPTINVAQEALNQPIPTNKWWANIIHVTDLKNLTNYAAWSNPYAVKLPRTAPYGLQTCYSYTYREIAPEVNGTVKEYNHSYHNDLTLSSQEFFSDEPKYEVYEWDEG
;
A
#
# COMPACT_ATOMS: atom_id res chain seq x y z
N MET A 1 -16.66 -64.80 -27.88
CA MET A 1 -16.50 -63.55 -27.11
C MET A 1 -15.38 -62.75 -27.75
N LYS A 2 -15.71 -61.66 -28.46
CA LYS A 2 -14.75 -60.68 -29.00
C LYS A 2 -14.90 -59.43 -28.14
N VAL A 3 -13.87 -59.06 -27.38
CA VAL A 3 -13.86 -57.80 -26.62
C VAL A 3 -13.00 -56.82 -27.41
N LEU A 4 -13.65 -55.79 -27.95
CA LEU A 4 -13.02 -54.55 -28.35
C LEU A 4 -12.61 -53.79 -27.08
N THR A 5 -11.40 -53.23 -27.06
CA THR A 5 -11.13 -52.03 -26.26
C THR A 5 -10.44 -51.01 -27.15
N LEU A 6 -11.20 -49.96 -27.45
CA LEU A 6 -10.88 -48.79 -28.24
C LEU A 6 -10.01 -47.84 -27.39
N LEU A 7 -8.95 -47.29 -27.97
CA LEU A 7 -8.29 -46.09 -27.47
C LEU A 7 -9.29 -44.93 -27.41
N GLN A 8 -9.27 -44.13 -26.35
CA GLN A 8 -9.70 -42.73 -26.41
C GLN A 8 -8.59 -41.85 -25.84
N ALA A 9 -7.94 -41.12 -26.74
CA ALA A 9 -7.07 -40.00 -26.42
C ALA A 9 -7.95 -38.77 -26.15
N THR A 10 -7.85 -38.20 -24.95
CA THR A 10 -8.46 -36.92 -24.62
C THR A 10 -7.60 -35.78 -25.17
N LEU A 11 -8.12 -35.05 -26.17
CA LEU A 11 -7.60 -33.74 -26.56
C LEU A 11 -8.02 -32.69 -25.51
N LEU A 12 -7.05 -32.09 -24.84
CA LEU A 12 -7.25 -30.85 -24.09
C LEU A 12 -7.11 -29.66 -25.06
N ALA A 13 -8.22 -29.00 -25.35
CA ALA A 13 -8.20 -27.73 -26.06
C ALA A 13 -7.80 -26.62 -25.07
N VAL A 14 -6.58 -26.11 -25.20
CA VAL A 14 -6.15 -24.88 -24.52
C VAL A 14 -6.68 -23.71 -25.32
N THR A 15 -7.77 -23.10 -24.86
CA THR A 15 -8.24 -21.80 -25.37
C THR A 15 -7.35 -20.70 -24.79
N ALA A 16 -6.41 -20.21 -25.60
CA ALA A 16 -5.67 -19.01 -25.30
C ALA A 16 -6.60 -17.79 -25.42
N HIS A 17 -7.02 -17.22 -24.29
CA HIS A 17 -7.67 -15.91 -24.29
C HIS A 17 -6.59 -14.84 -24.47
N HIS A 18 -6.34 -14.45 -25.72
CA HIS A 18 -5.65 -13.21 -26.00
C HIS A 18 -6.57 -12.04 -25.63
N VAL A 19 -6.27 -11.37 -24.52
CA VAL A 19 -6.84 -10.04 -24.24
C VAL A 19 -6.04 -9.06 -25.08
N THR A 20 -6.54 -8.74 -26.28
CA THR A 20 -6.08 -7.56 -27.02
C THR A 20 -6.62 -6.34 -26.28
N ALA A 21 -5.73 -5.52 -25.72
CA ALA A 21 -6.11 -4.21 -25.22
C ALA A 21 -6.74 -3.42 -26.39
N SER A 22 -8.02 -3.08 -26.24
CA SER A 22 -8.70 -2.23 -27.22
C SER A 22 -8.00 -0.87 -27.26
N PRO A 23 -7.60 -0.35 -28.43
CA PRO A 23 -7.00 0.97 -28.57
C PRO A 23 -8.03 2.10 -28.43
N SER A 24 -9.29 1.79 -28.09
CA SER A 24 -10.32 2.78 -27.82
C SER A 24 -10.06 3.45 -26.48
N ASN A 25 -9.22 4.48 -26.51
CA ASN A 25 -9.02 5.41 -25.41
C ASN A 25 -10.39 6.01 -25.04
N PRO A 26 -10.88 5.90 -23.79
CA PRO A 26 -12.06 6.64 -23.38
C PRO A 26 -11.72 8.12 -23.49
N ASP A 27 -12.44 8.83 -24.37
CA ASP A 27 -12.34 10.28 -24.53
C ASP A 27 -12.71 10.94 -23.20
N VAL A 28 -11.69 11.34 -22.44
CA VAL A 28 -11.80 12.05 -21.16
C VAL A 28 -11.67 13.55 -21.39
N GLY A 29 -12.36 14.08 -22.39
CA GLY A 29 -12.47 15.50 -22.66
C GLY A 29 -11.16 16.14 -23.13
N GLU A 30 -11.30 17.29 -23.81
CA GLU A 30 -10.16 17.99 -24.40
C GLU A 30 -9.13 18.37 -23.34
N GLY A 31 -7.94 17.75 -23.43
CA GLY A 31 -6.75 18.17 -22.68
C GLY A 31 -5.95 17.08 -21.97
N TYR A 32 -6.46 15.84 -21.88
CA TYR A 32 -5.73 14.75 -21.20
C TYR A 32 -5.14 13.76 -22.20
N ASN A 33 -3.83 13.83 -22.40
CA ASN A 33 -3.06 12.85 -23.15
C ASN A 33 -2.13 12.09 -22.19
N CYS A 34 -2.43 10.81 -21.95
CA CYS A 34 -1.69 9.94 -21.04
C CYS A 34 -0.23 9.68 -21.44
N LEU A 35 0.19 10.14 -22.62
CA LEU A 35 1.56 10.02 -23.12
C LEU A 35 2.38 11.32 -23.00
N GLN A 36 1.80 12.43 -22.51
CA GLN A 36 2.46 13.74 -22.53
C GLN A 36 3.13 14.18 -21.22
N ASP A 37 2.83 13.56 -20.08
CA ASP A 37 3.46 13.95 -18.81
C ASP A 37 4.69 13.08 -18.51
N THR A 38 5.83 13.50 -19.08
CA THR A 38 7.12 13.16 -18.49
C THR A 38 7.17 13.80 -17.10
N VAL A 39 7.70 13.06 -16.10
CA VAL A 39 7.81 13.40 -14.66
C VAL A 39 8.17 14.87 -14.35
N LYS A 40 8.84 15.56 -15.28
CA LYS A 40 9.19 16.99 -15.19
C LYS A 40 7.98 17.95 -15.17
N GLY A 41 6.87 17.62 -15.82
CA GLY A 41 5.69 18.50 -15.91
C GLY A 41 4.87 18.58 -14.61
N ALA A 42 4.90 17.53 -13.79
CA ALA A 42 4.22 17.51 -12.49
C ALA A 42 4.93 18.41 -11.46
N THR A 43 6.25 18.54 -11.55
CA THR A 43 7.06 19.41 -10.67
C THR A 43 6.79 20.88 -10.94
N ASP A 44 6.60 21.26 -12.21
CA ASP A 44 6.39 22.66 -12.61
C ASP A 44 4.97 23.19 -12.24
N LYS A 45 3.97 22.30 -12.09
CA LYS A 45 2.61 22.67 -11.63
C LYS A 45 2.48 22.89 -10.12
N LEU A 46 3.45 22.43 -9.31
CA LEU A 46 3.49 22.70 -7.86
C LEU A 46 4.19 24.01 -7.51
N VAL A 47 4.91 24.62 -8.46
CA VAL A 47 5.54 25.94 -8.31
C VAL A 47 4.59 27.02 -8.85
N GLY A 48 3.51 27.24 -8.11
CA GLY A 48 2.63 28.38 -8.36
C GLY A 48 3.41 29.70 -8.28
N THR A 49 3.25 30.54 -9.30
CA THR A 49 3.88 31.85 -9.46
C THR A 49 3.37 32.83 -8.39
N LEU A 50 3.98 32.83 -7.21
CA LEU A 50 3.80 33.92 -6.24
C LEU A 50 4.71 35.09 -6.66
N SER A 51 4.16 36.05 -7.39
CA SER A 51 4.80 37.37 -7.53
C SER A 51 4.85 38.05 -6.17
N PRO A 52 6.02 38.42 -5.63
CA PRO A 52 6.10 39.05 -4.32
C PRO A 52 5.89 40.56 -4.46
N ASN A 53 4.75 41.07 -4.00
CA ASN A 53 4.71 42.45 -3.50
C ASN A 53 5.45 42.45 -2.16
N ALA A 54 6.77 42.61 -2.19
CA ALA A 54 7.60 42.67 -0.98
C ALA A 54 7.58 44.10 -0.40
N PRO A 55 7.21 44.29 0.89
CA PRO A 55 7.71 45.41 1.68
C PRO A 55 9.23 45.27 1.85
N GLU A 56 9.94 46.41 1.99
CA GLU A 56 11.39 46.44 2.19
C GLU A 56 11.88 45.43 3.25
N PRO A 57 13.04 44.77 3.02
CA PRO A 57 13.52 43.76 3.95
C PRO A 57 13.88 44.40 5.29
N PRO A 58 13.46 43.82 6.44
CA PRO A 58 14.02 44.21 7.71
C PRO A 58 15.52 43.92 7.69
N SER A 59 16.29 44.87 8.22
CA SER A 59 17.73 44.79 8.45
C SER A 59 18.14 43.39 8.89
N SER A 60 19.15 42.84 8.20
CA SER A 60 19.74 41.53 8.40
C SER A 60 19.73 41.08 9.86
N ILE A 61 18.79 40.22 10.22
CA ILE A 61 18.88 39.45 11.45
C ILE A 61 20.01 38.46 11.20
N ASN A 62 21.13 38.66 11.87
CA ASN A 62 22.25 37.74 11.89
C ASN A 62 21.74 36.44 12.54
N LEU A 63 21.13 35.56 11.75
CA LEU A 63 20.78 34.20 12.15
C LEU A 63 22.08 33.44 12.22
N ASP A 64 22.69 33.58 13.40
CA ASP A 64 23.83 32.85 13.89
C ASP A 64 23.78 31.38 13.45
N SER A 65 24.94 30.85 13.10
CA SER A 65 25.17 29.65 12.28
C SER A 65 24.78 28.32 12.96
N LYS A 66 23.53 28.18 13.39
CA LYS A 66 22.91 26.94 13.91
C LYS A 66 21.69 26.54 13.06
N ARG A 67 21.89 26.32 11.76
CA ARG A 67 20.83 25.83 10.87
C ARG A 67 20.92 24.31 10.71
N GLY A 68 20.35 23.57 11.65
CA GLY A 68 19.85 22.23 11.34
C GLY A 68 18.59 22.40 10.47
N GLY A 69 18.51 21.71 9.32
CA GLY A 69 17.28 21.69 8.52
C GLY A 69 16.13 20.99 9.26
N TYR A 70 14.91 20.98 8.69
CA TYR A 70 13.74 20.32 9.31
C TYR A 70 13.95 18.82 9.60
N PHE A 71 14.87 18.16 8.90
CA PHE A 71 15.25 16.77 9.11
C PHE A 71 16.50 16.57 9.96
N ALA A 72 17.04 17.63 10.58
CA ALA A 72 18.19 17.49 11.48
C ALA A 72 17.76 16.80 12.78
N PRO A 73 18.60 15.90 13.33
CA PRO A 73 18.29 15.26 14.60
C PRO A 73 18.29 16.29 15.73
N PHE A 74 17.33 16.19 16.64
CA PHE A 74 17.32 16.97 17.88
C PHE A 74 18.49 16.61 18.82
N GLY A 75 18.97 15.37 18.72
CA GLY A 75 20.13 14.83 19.43
C GLY A 75 20.45 13.43 18.90
N THR A 76 21.68 12.98 19.12
CA THR A 76 22.15 11.63 18.71
C THR A 76 22.37 10.70 19.90
N ASP A 77 22.25 11.21 21.12
CA ASP A 77 22.39 10.44 22.34
C ASP A 77 21.18 9.51 22.51
N GLY A 78 21.44 8.26 22.90
CA GLY A 78 20.39 7.30 23.21
C GLY A 78 19.63 7.66 24.49
N PRO A 79 18.44 7.05 24.71
CA PRO A 79 17.72 7.21 25.96
C PRO A 79 18.54 6.66 27.14
N ALA A 80 18.45 7.33 28.30
CA ALA A 80 19.16 6.95 29.52
C ALA A 80 18.75 5.54 29.99
N GLU A 81 19.69 4.60 29.99
CA GLU A 81 19.44 3.19 30.27
C GLU A 81 18.99 2.95 31.71
N GLU A 82 19.31 3.85 32.65
CA GLU A 82 18.86 3.78 34.05
C GLU A 82 17.35 3.99 34.19
N ARG A 83 16.73 4.69 33.22
CA ARG A 83 15.28 4.96 33.20
C ARG A 83 14.54 4.11 32.17
N PHE A 84 15.20 3.77 31.07
CA PHE A 84 14.61 3.08 29.93
C PHE A 84 15.35 1.78 29.64
N VAL A 85 15.05 0.77 30.44
CA VAL A 85 15.61 -0.58 30.26
C VAL A 85 15.07 -1.18 28.97
N ARG A 86 15.96 -1.63 28.09
CA ARG A 86 15.58 -2.30 26.85
C ARG A 86 14.80 -3.58 27.15
N ASN A 87 13.67 -3.76 26.48
CA ASN A 87 12.79 -4.88 26.71
C ASN A 87 12.14 -5.36 25.40
N ASN A 88 12.22 -6.68 25.13
CA ASN A 88 11.63 -7.33 23.96
C ASN A 88 10.37 -8.15 24.26
N SER A 89 9.75 -7.95 25.43
CA SER A 89 8.58 -8.72 25.88
C SER A 89 7.36 -8.53 24.97
N LEU A 90 7.24 -7.37 24.31
CA LEU A 90 6.16 -7.08 23.36
C LEU A 90 6.15 -8.03 22.16
N LYS A 91 7.31 -8.53 21.72
CA LYS A 91 7.40 -9.50 20.62
C LYS A 91 6.60 -10.78 20.89
N LYS A 92 6.38 -11.13 22.18
CA LYS A 92 5.59 -12.31 22.57
C LYS A 92 4.09 -12.07 22.47
N ILE A 93 3.65 -10.82 22.57
CA ILE A 93 2.22 -10.43 22.60
C ILE A 93 1.76 -10.01 21.20
N VAL A 94 2.60 -9.25 20.49
CA VAL A 94 2.32 -8.71 19.17
C VAL A 94 3.53 -9.00 18.26
N PRO A 95 3.67 -10.24 17.75
CA PRO A 95 4.78 -10.57 16.88
C PRO A 95 4.65 -9.82 15.55
N THR A 96 5.79 -9.41 15.01
CA THR A 96 5.91 -8.97 13.61
C THR A 96 6.17 -10.22 12.78
N ILE A 97 5.22 -10.61 11.94
CA ILE A 97 5.20 -11.95 11.32
C ILE A 97 5.55 -11.96 9.84
N ASN A 98 5.26 -10.88 9.11
CA ASN A 98 5.47 -10.80 7.67
C ASN A 98 6.64 -9.85 7.35
N VAL A 99 7.72 -9.90 8.13
CA VAL A 99 8.94 -9.10 7.89
C VAL A 99 10.10 -10.05 7.65
N ALA A 100 10.83 -9.80 6.57
CA ALA A 100 12.00 -10.58 6.21
C ALA A 100 13.10 -10.40 7.28
N GLN A 101 13.88 -11.46 7.52
CA GLN A 101 14.90 -11.45 8.58
C GLN A 101 16.00 -10.40 8.31
N GLU A 102 16.33 -10.19 7.04
CA GLU A 102 17.26 -9.19 6.54
C GLU A 102 16.80 -7.75 6.79
N ALA A 103 15.49 -7.51 6.88
CA ALA A 103 14.90 -6.19 7.12
C ALA A 103 14.87 -5.82 8.61
N LEU A 104 15.26 -6.73 9.51
CA LEU A 104 15.33 -6.48 10.96
C LEU A 104 16.59 -5.70 11.39
N ASN A 105 17.42 -5.30 10.44
CA ASN A 105 18.55 -4.41 10.65
C ASN A 105 18.15 -2.93 10.79
N GLN A 106 16.88 -2.61 10.54
CA GLN A 106 16.30 -1.26 10.64
C GLN A 106 15.08 -1.23 11.57
N PRO A 107 14.73 -0.07 12.14
CA PRO A 107 13.53 0.07 12.96
C PRO A 107 12.26 -0.25 12.16
N ILE A 108 11.42 -1.13 12.71
CA ILE A 108 10.10 -1.42 12.17
C ILE A 108 9.12 -0.34 12.64
N PRO A 109 8.40 0.35 11.73
CA PRO A 109 7.49 1.40 12.12
C PRO A 109 6.16 0.83 12.64
N THR A 110 5.63 1.42 13.72
CA THR A 110 4.45 0.89 14.43
C THR A 110 3.13 1.55 14.03
N ASN A 111 3.16 2.75 13.45
CA ASN A 111 1.97 3.58 13.18
C ASN A 111 1.86 4.00 11.72
N LYS A 112 2.27 3.12 10.79
CA LYS A 112 2.14 3.37 9.34
C LYS A 112 0.82 2.88 8.81
N TRP A 113 0.35 3.51 7.74
CA TRP A 113 -0.89 3.15 7.04
C TRP A 113 -0.89 1.69 6.53
N TRP A 114 0.30 1.10 6.35
CA TRP A 114 0.52 -0.28 5.93
C TRP A 114 0.87 -1.24 7.08
N ALA A 115 0.87 -0.82 8.34
CA ALA A 115 1.30 -1.66 9.47
C ALA A 115 0.51 -3.00 9.58
N ASN A 116 -0.72 -3.04 9.06
CA ASN A 116 -1.53 -4.26 8.93
C ASN A 116 -0.90 -5.34 8.04
N ILE A 117 0.05 -4.99 7.18
CA ILE A 117 0.76 -5.96 6.31
C ILE A 117 1.78 -6.74 7.13
N ILE A 118 2.52 -6.08 8.03
CA ILE A 118 3.58 -6.70 8.85
C ILE A 118 3.04 -7.36 10.12
N HIS A 119 1.90 -6.87 10.60
CA HIS A 119 1.17 -7.41 11.73
C HIS A 119 -0.10 -8.09 11.24
N VAL A 120 -0.13 -9.41 11.38
CA VAL A 120 -1.38 -10.17 11.38
C VAL A 120 -1.42 -10.92 12.68
N THR A 121 -2.62 -11.20 13.19
CA THR A 121 -2.76 -12.22 14.22
C THR A 121 -2.14 -13.52 13.71
N ASP A 122 -1.27 -14.13 14.49
CA ASP A 122 -0.68 -15.45 14.24
C ASP A 122 -1.76 -16.55 14.12
N LEU A 123 -2.95 -16.28 14.65
CA LEU A 123 -4.16 -17.05 14.45
C LEU A 123 -4.58 -17.04 12.98
N LYS A 124 -4.22 -18.11 12.25
CA LYS A 124 -4.62 -18.36 10.84
C LYS A 124 -6.12 -18.32 10.58
N ASN A 125 -6.95 -18.41 11.62
CA ASN A 125 -8.41 -18.38 11.52
C ASN A 125 -8.99 -16.97 11.40
N LEU A 126 -8.18 -15.93 11.54
CA LEU A 126 -8.60 -14.54 11.41
C LEU A 126 -8.17 -13.98 10.05
N THR A 127 -9.12 -13.31 9.39
CA THR A 127 -8.85 -12.64 8.11
C THR A 127 -7.90 -11.46 8.34
N ASN A 128 -6.97 -11.25 7.42
CA ASN A 128 -6.05 -10.12 7.51
C ASN A 128 -6.79 -8.77 7.34
N TYR A 129 -6.22 -7.69 7.87
CA TYR A 129 -6.70 -6.33 7.62
C TYR A 129 -6.03 -5.74 6.38
N ALA A 130 -6.73 -4.80 5.73
CA ALA A 130 -6.20 -4.12 4.56
C ALA A 130 -5.24 -2.99 4.97
N ALA A 131 -4.27 -2.72 4.11
CA ALA A 131 -3.53 -1.47 4.09
C ALA A 131 -4.17 -0.53 3.07
N TRP A 132 -4.40 0.72 3.47
CA TRP A 132 -5.16 1.68 2.67
C TRP A 132 -4.21 2.61 1.90
N SER A 133 -3.57 2.07 0.86
CA SER A 133 -2.72 2.83 -0.07
C SER A 133 -3.56 3.60 -1.08
N ASN A 134 -3.94 4.84 -0.78
CA ASN A 134 -4.77 5.62 -1.72
C ASN A 134 -4.17 5.63 -3.15
N PRO A 135 -4.94 5.27 -4.20
CA PRO A 135 -6.39 5.07 -4.20
C PRO A 135 -6.88 3.63 -3.91
N TYR A 136 -5.99 2.62 -3.89
CA TYR A 136 -6.36 1.21 -3.75
C TYR A 136 -5.98 0.63 -2.38
N ALA A 137 -6.91 -0.02 -1.70
CA ALA A 137 -6.55 -0.83 -0.54
C ALA A 137 -5.97 -2.17 -0.98
N VAL A 138 -4.95 -2.64 -0.27
CA VAL A 138 -4.29 -3.93 -0.51
C VAL A 138 -4.43 -4.84 0.71
N LYS A 139 -4.55 -6.14 0.48
CA LYS A 139 -4.69 -7.14 1.55
C LYS A 139 -4.00 -8.44 1.17
N LEU A 140 -3.37 -9.07 2.16
CA LEU A 140 -2.79 -10.40 2.01
C LEU A 140 -3.80 -11.45 2.52
N PRO A 141 -4.43 -12.24 1.63
CA PRO A 141 -5.42 -13.24 2.00
C PRO A 141 -4.81 -14.39 2.82
N ARG A 142 -5.59 -14.91 3.78
CA ARG A 142 -5.26 -16.09 4.60
C ARG A 142 -6.01 -17.35 4.15
N THR A 143 -6.78 -17.23 3.07
CA THR A 143 -7.57 -18.31 2.48
C THR A 143 -7.36 -18.29 0.98
N ALA A 144 -7.28 -19.47 0.36
CA ALA A 144 -7.14 -19.59 -1.07
C ALA A 144 -8.30 -18.90 -1.83
N PRO A 145 -8.06 -18.29 -3.00
CA PRO A 145 -6.75 -18.17 -3.65
C PRO A 145 -5.85 -17.17 -2.92
N TYR A 146 -4.62 -17.60 -2.60
CA TYR A 146 -3.62 -16.72 -1.99
C TYR A 146 -3.06 -15.74 -3.02
N GLY A 147 -2.28 -14.77 -2.59
CA GLY A 147 -1.71 -13.73 -3.46
C GLY A 147 -1.83 -12.33 -2.88
N LEU A 148 -2.19 -11.36 -3.70
CA LEU A 148 -2.43 -9.97 -3.31
C LEU A 148 -3.82 -9.54 -3.76
N GLN A 149 -4.69 -9.20 -2.81
CA GLN A 149 -6.02 -8.70 -3.09
C GLN A 149 -6.02 -7.17 -3.14
N THR A 150 -6.78 -6.60 -4.07
CA THR A 150 -6.88 -5.15 -4.29
C THR A 150 -8.33 -4.69 -4.25
N CYS A 151 -8.55 -3.47 -3.78
CA CYS A 151 -9.87 -2.85 -3.59
C CYS A 151 -9.82 -1.36 -3.95
N TYR A 152 -10.64 -0.91 -4.86
CA TYR A 152 -10.89 0.51 -5.09
C TYR A 152 -12.03 0.99 -4.19
N SER A 153 -11.69 1.39 -2.96
CA SER A 153 -12.65 1.69 -1.89
C SER A 153 -13.69 2.76 -2.23
N TYR A 154 -13.41 3.64 -3.19
CA TYR A 154 -14.29 4.74 -3.56
C TYR A 154 -15.66 4.26 -4.06
N THR A 155 -15.72 3.16 -4.82
CA THR A 155 -16.97 2.61 -5.37
C THR A 155 -17.88 1.98 -4.32
N TYR A 156 -17.34 1.68 -3.14
CA TYR A 156 -18.04 0.99 -2.04
C TYR A 156 -18.35 1.91 -0.86
N ARG A 157 -18.26 3.23 -1.07
CA ARG A 157 -18.55 4.20 -0.01
C ARG A 157 -20.04 4.25 0.26
N GLU A 158 -20.37 4.07 1.53
CA GLU A 158 -21.71 4.28 2.06
C GLU A 158 -21.68 5.57 2.86
N ILE A 159 -22.53 6.53 2.48
CA ILE A 159 -22.62 7.83 3.13
C ILE A 159 -23.89 7.82 3.97
N ALA A 160 -23.76 8.13 5.27
CA ALA A 160 -24.92 8.19 6.15
C ALA A 160 -25.89 9.29 5.73
N PRO A 161 -27.19 9.16 6.08
CA PRO A 161 -28.16 10.20 5.80
C PRO A 161 -27.75 11.55 6.41
N GLU A 162 -28.00 12.61 5.66
CA GLU A 162 -27.73 13.97 6.10
C GLU A 162 -28.71 14.38 7.21
N VAL A 163 -28.19 15.01 8.26
CA VAL A 163 -29.00 15.63 9.32
C VAL A 163 -28.57 17.08 9.45
N ASN A 164 -29.48 18.02 9.16
CA ASN A 164 -29.25 19.47 9.22
C ASN A 164 -28.07 19.96 8.34
N GLY A 165 -27.94 19.54 7.08
CA GLY A 165 -26.86 20.03 6.22
C GLY A 165 -25.53 19.29 6.38
N THR A 166 -25.45 18.27 7.25
CA THR A 166 -24.18 17.59 7.57
C THR A 166 -24.31 16.07 7.60
N VAL A 167 -23.36 15.40 6.96
CA VAL A 167 -23.13 13.95 7.05
C VAL A 167 -22.19 13.69 8.22
N LYS A 168 -22.59 12.81 9.15
CA LYS A 168 -21.81 12.50 10.35
C LYS A 168 -20.74 11.43 10.12
N GLU A 169 -21.00 10.50 9.22
CA GLU A 169 -20.14 9.36 8.99
C GLU A 169 -20.25 8.89 7.54
N TYR A 170 -19.17 8.28 7.07
CA TYR A 170 -19.17 7.46 5.87
C TYR A 170 -18.36 6.20 6.20
N ASN A 171 -18.74 5.10 5.57
CA ASN A 171 -18.02 3.85 5.67
C ASN A 171 -17.47 3.48 4.30
N HIS A 172 -16.33 2.80 4.28
CA HIS A 172 -15.86 2.09 3.10
C HIS A 172 -15.36 0.72 3.55
N SER A 173 -16.17 -0.30 3.30
CA SER A 173 -15.79 -1.68 3.57
C SER A 173 -14.76 -2.15 2.56
N TYR A 174 -13.95 -3.13 2.94
CA TYR A 174 -13.04 -3.78 2.00
C TYR A 174 -13.80 -4.77 1.12
N HIS A 175 -13.68 -4.63 -0.20
CA HIS A 175 -14.19 -5.57 -1.19
C HIS A 175 -13.03 -6.03 -2.08
N ASN A 176 -12.90 -7.33 -2.31
CA ASN A 176 -11.87 -7.82 -3.22
C ASN A 176 -12.33 -7.62 -4.68
N ASP A 177 -11.75 -6.65 -5.38
CA ASP A 177 -12.03 -6.40 -6.80
C ASP A 177 -11.22 -7.34 -7.70
N LEU A 178 -9.96 -7.56 -7.32
CA LEU A 178 -9.00 -8.37 -8.07
C LEU A 178 -7.97 -9.00 -7.14
N THR A 179 -7.75 -10.31 -7.33
CA THR A 179 -6.63 -11.04 -6.72
C THR A 179 -5.54 -11.27 -7.76
N LEU A 180 -4.34 -10.74 -7.51
CA LEU A 180 -3.13 -11.12 -8.22
C LEU A 180 -2.57 -12.37 -7.55
N SER A 181 -2.49 -13.48 -8.28
CA SER A 181 -2.14 -14.81 -7.74
C SER A 181 -1.27 -15.60 -8.73
N SER A 182 -0.76 -16.75 -8.28
CA SER A 182 -0.11 -17.77 -9.12
C SER A 182 -0.90 -19.08 -9.06
N GLN A 183 -0.64 -20.00 -9.99
CA GLN A 183 -1.36 -21.27 -10.04
C GLN A 183 -1.11 -22.14 -8.80
N GLU A 184 0.09 -22.06 -8.24
CA GLU A 184 0.50 -22.76 -7.03
C GLU A 184 -0.24 -22.24 -5.78
N PHE A 185 -0.56 -20.94 -5.76
CA PHE A 185 -1.24 -20.25 -4.65
C PHE A 185 -2.74 -20.57 -4.53
N PHE A 186 -3.26 -21.48 -5.36
CA PHE A 186 -4.59 -22.06 -5.15
C PHE A 186 -4.57 -23.19 -4.12
N SER A 187 -3.42 -23.84 -3.93
CA SER A 187 -3.25 -24.97 -3.02
C SER A 187 -2.34 -24.64 -1.85
N ASP A 188 -1.28 -23.86 -2.09
CA ASP A 188 -0.21 -23.64 -1.12
C ASP A 188 -0.16 -22.17 -0.67
N GLU A 189 -0.19 -21.93 0.66
CA GLU A 189 -0.07 -20.58 1.24
C GLU A 189 1.37 -20.08 1.03
N PRO A 190 1.58 -18.95 0.33
CA PRO A 190 2.90 -18.36 0.23
C PRO A 190 3.33 -17.78 1.57
N LYS A 191 4.64 -17.72 1.78
CA LYS A 191 5.21 -16.92 2.86
C LYS A 191 5.21 -15.46 2.44
N TYR A 192 4.46 -14.63 3.15
CA TYR A 192 4.42 -13.19 2.93
C TYR A 192 5.53 -12.51 3.72
N GLU A 193 6.38 -11.73 3.05
CA GLU A 193 7.49 -11.00 3.67
C GLU A 193 7.62 -9.59 3.10
N VAL A 194 7.77 -8.61 3.99
CA VAL A 194 8.16 -7.25 3.68
C VAL A 194 9.68 -7.15 3.84
N TYR A 195 10.34 -6.74 2.76
CA TYR A 195 11.80 -6.68 2.67
C TYR A 195 12.36 -5.28 2.93
N GLU A 196 11.59 -4.24 2.63
CA GLU A 196 12.03 -2.85 2.69
C GLU A 196 10.84 -1.92 2.94
N TRP A 197 11.10 -0.77 3.55
CA TRP A 197 10.15 0.31 3.75
C TRP A 197 10.88 1.63 3.90
N ASP A 198 10.21 2.71 3.52
CA ASP A 198 10.65 4.08 3.71
C ASP A 198 9.48 5.00 4.10
N GLU A 199 9.74 6.30 4.17
CA GLU A 199 8.76 7.34 4.49
C GLU A 199 8.05 7.90 3.24
N GLY A 200 8.56 7.62 2.03
CA GLY A 200 8.19 8.29 0.78
C GLY A 200 8.83 9.65 0.59
#